data_AF-A0A925VMA1-F1
#
_entry.id   AF-A0A925VMA1-F1
#
_cell.length_a   1.000
_cell.length_b   1.000
_cell.length_c   1.000
_cell.angle_alpha   90.00
_cell.angle_beta   90.00
_cell.angle_gamma   90.00
#
_symmetry.space_group_name_H-M   'P 1'
#
loop_
_entity.id
_entity.type
_entity.pdbx_description
1 polymer ?
#
loop_
_entity_poly.entity_id
_entity_poly.type
_entity_poly.pdbx_seq_one_letter_code
_entity_poly.pdbx_strand_id
1 'polypeptide(L)'
;LGELAIRASTARSVVAALARGDSIEAACAAALRDVITLGGDGEHSSINIVALDAAGRPYGASTRAARKIVYQTPDMTEPVELVSAHIT
;
A
#
# COMPACT_ATOMS: atom_id res chain seq x y z
N LEU A 1 11.45 -6.75 0.62
CA LEU A 1 11.56 -8.20 0.88
C LEU A 1 10.22 -8.85 0.51
N GLY A 2 10.14 -9.76 -0.48
CA GLY A 2 8.85 -10.35 -0.88
C GLY A 2 8.22 -11.26 0.20
N GLU A 3 9.07 -11.94 0.97
CA GLU A 3 8.68 -12.91 2.01
C GLU A 3 7.72 -12.33 3.06
N LEU A 4 7.99 -11.12 3.57
CA LEU A 4 7.09 -10.50 4.56
C LEU A 4 5.71 -10.19 4.00
N ALA A 5 5.63 -9.77 2.72
CA ALA A 5 4.35 -9.52 2.08
C ALA A 5 3.53 -10.82 1.90
N ILE A 6 4.22 -11.94 1.67
CA ILE A 6 3.61 -13.28 1.60
C ILE A 6 3.10 -13.70 2.98
N ARG A 7 3.97 -13.68 4.01
CA ARG A 7 3.61 -14.10 5.37
C ARG A 7 2.47 -13.25 5.97
N ALA A 8 2.46 -11.95 5.69
CA ALA A 8 1.41 -11.04 6.15
C ALA A 8 0.16 -11.06 5.25
N SER A 9 0.17 -11.76 4.10
CA SER A 9 -0.91 -11.75 3.12
C SER A 9 -1.32 -10.31 2.74
N THR A 10 -0.34 -9.42 2.53
CA THR A 10 -0.55 -7.96 2.54
C THR A 10 -1.61 -7.51 1.53
N ALA A 11 -1.51 -7.93 0.26
CA ALA A 11 -2.49 -7.54 -0.76
C ALA A 11 -3.91 -8.02 -0.42
N ARG A 12 -4.04 -9.27 0.06
CA ARG A 12 -5.34 -9.82 0.50
C ARG A 12 -5.93 -9.01 1.64
N SER A 13 -5.13 -8.64 2.64
CA SER A 13 -5.60 -7.89 3.81
C SER A 13 -6.16 -6.51 3.42
N VAL A 14 -5.52 -5.82 2.47
CA VAL A 14 -6.01 -4.55 1.92
C VAL A 14 -7.35 -4.74 1.24
N VAL A 15 -7.47 -5.71 0.32
CA VAL A 15 -8.72 -5.97 -0.39
C VAL A 15 -9.84 -6.38 0.57
N ALA A 16 -9.54 -7.19 1.59
CA ALA A 16 -10.51 -7.60 2.59
C ALA A 16 -11.01 -6.42 3.45
N ALA A 17 -10.14 -5.46 3.76
CA ALA A 17 -10.52 -4.23 4.45
C ALA A 17 -11.41 -3.34 3.59
N LEU A 18 -11.02 -3.11 2.32
CA LEU A 18 -11.85 -2.38 1.36
C LEU A 18 -13.24 -3.02 1.20
N ALA A 19 -13.31 -4.35 1.12
CA ALA A 19 -14.58 -5.09 1.01
C ALA A 19 -15.49 -4.94 2.24
N ARG A 20 -14.93 -4.60 3.41
CA ARG A 20 -15.70 -4.29 4.64
C ARG A 20 -16.10 -2.82 4.75
N GLY A 21 -15.69 -1.96 3.81
CA GLY A 21 -15.97 -0.54 3.82
C GLY A 21 -14.91 0.32 4.52
N ASP A 22 -13.74 -0.24 4.83
CA ASP A 22 -12.61 0.54 5.30
C ASP A 22 -12.10 1.46 4.18
N SER A 23 -11.57 2.64 4.53
CA SER A 23 -10.94 3.53 3.55
C SER A 23 -9.63 2.94 3.03
N ILE A 24 -9.23 3.31 1.81
CA ILE A 24 -7.97 2.82 1.20
C ILE A 24 -6.73 3.21 2.02
N GLU A 25 -6.75 4.37 2.66
CA GLU A 25 -5.69 4.83 3.56
C GLU A 25 -5.59 3.95 4.80
N ALA A 26 -6.73 3.68 5.46
CA ALA A 26 -6.78 2.85 6.66
C ALA A 26 -6.39 1.40 6.35
N ALA A 27 -6.89 0.85 5.25
CA ALA A 27 -6.59 -0.50 4.78
C ALA A 27 -5.09 -0.69 4.50
N CYS A 28 -4.48 0.21 3.72
CA CYS A 28 -3.04 0.15 3.42
C CYS A 28 -2.17 0.38 4.66
N ALA A 29 -2.56 1.31 5.55
CA ALA A 29 -1.82 1.57 6.78
C ALA A 29 -1.85 0.37 7.72
N ALA A 30 -3.02 -0.27 7.91
CA ALA A 30 -3.14 -1.48 8.72
C ALA A 30 -2.27 -2.62 8.16
N ALA A 31 -2.34 -2.87 6.85
CA ALA A 31 -1.56 -3.92 6.21
C ALA A 31 -0.04 -3.72 6.35
N LEU A 32 0.44 -2.47 6.28
CA LEU A 32 1.87 -2.18 6.50
C LEU A 32 2.27 -2.26 7.97
N ARG A 33 1.38 -1.93 8.91
CA ARG A 33 1.65 -2.12 10.36
C ARG A 33 1.76 -3.59 10.72
N ASP A 34 0.96 -4.47 10.11
CA ASP A 34 1.08 -5.92 10.28
C ASP A 34 2.44 -6.41 9.78
N VAL A 35 2.88 -5.91 8.63
CA VAL A 35 4.21 -6.18 8.06
C VAL A 35 5.33 -5.68 8.97
N ILE A 36 5.23 -4.47 9.51
CA ILE A 36 6.22 -3.89 10.43
C ILE A 36 6.32 -4.74 11.69
N THR A 37 5.17 -5.10 12.28
CA THR A 37 5.08 -5.96 13.46
C THR A 37 5.71 -7.33 13.19
N LEU A 38 5.45 -7.91 12.02
CA LEU A 38 5.97 -9.23 11.64
C LEU A 38 7.47 -9.22 11.31
N GLY A 39 7.97 -8.12 10.74
CA GLY A 39 9.36 -7.96 10.30
C GLY A 39 10.32 -7.52 11.40
N GLY A 40 9.85 -7.20 12.60
CA GLY A 40 10.68 -6.90 13.78
C GLY A 40 11.82 -5.92 13.48
N ASP A 41 13.06 -6.35 13.78
CA ASP A 41 14.31 -5.59 13.74
C ASP A 41 14.82 -5.23 12.32
N GLY A 42 13.93 -4.81 11.42
CA GLY A 42 14.30 -4.13 10.17
C GLY A 42 14.04 -4.90 8.88
N GLU A 43 13.46 -6.11 8.93
CA GLU A 43 13.09 -6.85 7.71
C GLU A 43 11.99 -6.14 6.90
N HIS A 44 11.19 -5.28 7.56
CA HIS A 44 10.09 -4.51 6.96
C HIS A 44 10.53 -3.29 6.14
N SER A 45 11.83 -2.98 6.10
CA SER A 45 12.41 -1.73 5.56
C SER A 45 12.18 -1.46 4.07
N SER A 46 11.47 -2.33 3.35
CA SER A 46 11.31 -2.23 1.89
C SER A 46 9.99 -2.78 1.35
N ILE A 47 8.86 -2.44 1.99
CA ILE A 47 7.53 -2.87 1.54
C ILE A 47 6.74 -1.66 1.03
N ASN A 48 6.15 -1.82 -0.16
CA ASN A 48 5.34 -0.81 -0.82
C ASN A 48 4.00 -1.44 -1.18
N ILE A 49 2.93 -0.67 -1.07
CA ILE A 49 1.59 -1.02 -1.52
C ILE A 49 1.18 0.00 -2.60
N VAL A 50 0.66 -0.53 -3.71
CA VAL A 50 -0.14 0.22 -4.68
C VAL A 50 -1.53 -0.40 -4.61
N ALA A 51 -2.55 0.43 -4.43
CA ALA A 51 -3.93 -0.02 -4.31
C ALA A 51 -4.87 0.88 -5.13
N LEU A 52 -6.02 0.31 -5.48
CA LEU A 52 -7.12 0.98 -6.16
C LEU A 52 -8.40 0.60 -5.42
N ASP A 53 -9.25 1.56 -5.07
CA ASP A 53 -10.56 1.27 -4.50
C ASP A 53 -11.63 1.04 -5.58
N ALA A 54 -12.86 0.72 -5.16
CA ALA A 54 -13.97 0.46 -6.07
C ALA A 54 -14.41 1.69 -6.88
N ALA A 55 -14.05 2.91 -6.45
CA ALA A 55 -14.29 4.15 -7.18
C ALA A 55 -13.16 4.46 -8.18
N GLY A 56 -12.13 3.60 -8.27
CA GLY A 56 -10.98 3.83 -9.14
C GLY A 56 -9.97 4.83 -8.55
N ARG A 57 -10.01 5.11 -7.25
CA ARG A 57 -9.06 6.02 -6.60
C ARG A 57 -7.72 5.32 -6.35
N PRO A 58 -6.61 5.76 -6.95
CA PRO A 58 -5.30 5.17 -6.71
C PRO A 58 -4.76 5.62 -5.34
N TYR A 59 -3.97 4.76 -4.70
CA TYR A 59 -3.27 5.08 -3.46
C TYR A 59 -1.95 4.34 -3.33
N GLY A 60 -0.95 5.02 -2.77
CA GLY A 60 0.37 4.48 -2.48
C GLY A 60 0.68 4.54 -1.00
N ALA A 61 1.23 3.46 -0.45
CA ALA A 61 1.75 3.42 0.92
C ALA A 61 3.10 2.69 0.96
N SER A 62 3.98 3.07 1.88
CA SER A 62 5.35 2.56 1.92
C SER A 62 5.93 2.61 3.33
N THR A 63 6.73 1.61 3.70
CA THR A 63 7.58 1.65 4.92
C THR A 63 8.85 2.47 4.74
N ARG A 64 9.06 3.04 3.54
CA ARG A 64 10.13 3.98 3.21
C ARG A 64 9.56 5.35 2.90
N ALA A 65 10.20 6.39 3.43
CA ALA A 65 9.89 7.77 3.11
C ALA A 65 10.14 8.09 1.62
N ALA A 66 9.44 9.11 1.12
CA ALA A 66 9.62 9.69 -0.21
C ALA A 66 9.50 8.71 -1.39
N ARG A 67 8.74 7.62 -1.21
CA ARG A 67 8.37 6.73 -2.33
C ARG A 67 7.21 7.34 -3.11
N LYS A 68 7.12 6.96 -4.37
CA LYS A 68 6.08 7.39 -5.29
C LYS A 68 5.47 6.19 -5.98
N ILE A 69 4.19 6.30 -6.31
CA ILE A 69 3.53 5.44 -7.29
C ILE A 69 3.33 6.23 -8.58
N VAL A 70 3.15 5.52 -9.68
CA VAL A 70 2.79 6.09 -10.97
C VAL A 70 1.43 5.52 -11.34
N TYR A 71 0.50 6.37 -11.76
CA TYR A 71 -0.82 5.94 -12.22
C TYR A 71 -1.27 6.76 -13.43
N GLN A 72 -2.20 6.19 -14.18
CA GLN A 72 -2.83 6.83 -15.33
C GLN A 72 -4.29 6.37 -15.40
N THR A 73 -5.20 7.29 -15.69
CA THR A 73 -6.60 6.99 -15.97
C THR A 73 -6.88 7.14 -17.48
N PRO A 74 -8.00 6.62 -18.00
CA PRO A 74 -8.34 6.78 -19.42
C PRO A 74 -8.39 8.24 -19.90
N ASP A 75 -8.70 9.18 -19.02
CA ASP A 75 -8.79 10.61 -19.33
C ASP A 75 -7.43 11.34 -19.31
N MET A 76 -6.34 10.65 -18.97
CA MET A 76 -5.00 11.22 -18.85
C MET A 76 -4.15 10.93 -20.09
N THR A 77 -3.54 11.98 -20.67
CA THR A 77 -2.62 11.85 -21.80
C THR A 77 -1.22 11.36 -21.39
N GLU A 78 -0.82 11.60 -20.14
CA GLU A 78 0.47 11.21 -19.56
C GLU A 78 0.26 10.65 -18.15
N PRO A 79 1.12 9.73 -17.68
CA PRO A 79 1.04 9.22 -16.32
C PRO A 79 1.42 10.29 -15.28
N VAL A 80 0.85 10.19 -14.08
CA VAL A 80 1.12 11.10 -12.96
C VAL A 80 1.82 10.36 -11.82
N GLU A 81 2.77 11.03 -11.19
CA GLU A 81 3.41 10.56 -9.96
C GLU A 81 2.63 11.03 -8.72
N LEU A 82 2.36 10.10 -7.80
CA LEU A 82 1.76 10.38 -6.49
C LEU A 82 2.72 9.95 -5.38
N VAL A 83 2.95 10.82 -4.39
CA VAL A 83 3.77 10.50 -3.21
C VAL A 83 3.03 9.47 -2.35
N SER A 84 3.69 8.37 -2.04
CA SER A 84 3.18 7.34 -1.15
C SER A 84 3.16 7.83 0.30
N ALA A 85 2.11 7.48 1.04
CA ALA A 85 2.09 7.67 2.48
C ALA A 85 3.20 6.84 3.15
N HIS A 86 3.97 7.47 4.03
CA HIS A 86 4.99 6.80 4.81
C HIS A 86 4.37 6.22 6.08
N ILE A 87 4.47 4.90 6.25
CA ILE A 87 3.95 4.18 7.42
C ILE A 87 5.12 3.69 8.26
N THR A 88 5.06 3.99 9.55
CA THR A 88 6.04 3.65 10.58
C THR A 88 5.39 2.86 11.71
#